data_AF-A0A7Y7IQT0-F1
#
_entry.id   AF-A0A7Y7IQT0-F1
#
_cell.length_a   1.000
_cell.length_b   1.000
_cell.length_c   1.000
_cell.angle_alpha   90.00
_cell.angle_beta   90.00
_cell.angle_gamma   90.00
#
_symmetry.space_group_name_H-M   'P 1'
#
loop_
_entity.id
_entity.type
_entity.pdbx_description
1 polymer ?
#
loop_
_entity_poly.entity_id
_entity_poly.type
_entity_poly.pdbx_seq_one_letter_code
_entity_poly.pdbx_strand_id
1 'polypeptide(L)'
;MLGKTSKSLHAARGARGRRLLSGLTASTAVLALAFAGLAALAAGPATAATATAATATAATTSAAPTDEMVSLCHATGNPVDQYLLVTVSLDAFKTGHGTHVDDIYPPNSLRPNGQNWDAAGQAIFNNGCATAPPATAVTPQAPTVSQATCTDQGAATVPVVEVASTQGIFYTVVGSVAAGSTVTVVATPAPQGTYTLAAANGWMPNADGTASYTVVLDAAPSCVTEAVPAAPAAVQAVCNGPGTSTAPMLTLASTPGIGYTVAGTAAPGSTVTVTATPAAGYTLAAAAGWTANNDGTASYTVTFDPAPDCAVVVPLVSASPTAPTATQAVCTPSGTATTPALAPATTTGIGYTVNGTAAAGHTVTVTATPADGYTLAAAAGWTANNDGTASYTVTFDAAPECAAATPIVAATPTAPTATQAVCTPSGTATAPTLTLATTPGIDYTVTGPAAAGSTVTVTATPQASHKLAAAAGWTANNDGTASYTVTFGTVDCSAVTTPVDPPSTPVVTDPPATPVVTDPPAKPVSDPAPPVLPKAATPVLPKAAAVVVPQAVSVLPQSAAQPTALASTGYDPAWSVSLAIMFLVVGAGAVWRSRRPAGQ
;
A
#
# COMPACT_ATOMS: atom_id res chain seq x y z
N MET A 1 -31.66 -31.35 -19.97
CA MET A 1 -32.46 -31.58 -21.20
C MET A 1 -32.15 -30.45 -22.18
N LEU A 2 -31.98 -30.76 -23.48
CA LEU A 2 -31.63 -29.84 -24.59
C LEU A 2 -30.26 -29.11 -24.41
N GLY A 3 -29.38 -28.92 -25.40
CA GLY A 3 -29.45 -29.11 -26.87
C GLY A 3 -29.65 -27.77 -27.58
N LYS A 4 -28.81 -27.27 -28.51
CA LYS A 4 -28.11 -27.90 -29.66
C LYS A 4 -26.85 -27.06 -30.02
N THR A 5 -25.64 -27.59 -30.25
CA THR A 5 -25.06 -28.31 -31.42
C THR A 5 -24.95 -27.54 -32.76
N SER A 6 -23.70 -27.28 -33.19
CA SER A 6 -23.19 -27.26 -34.57
C SER A 6 -21.69 -27.63 -34.50
N LYS A 7 -21.23 -28.81 -34.92
CA LYS A 7 -20.84 -29.20 -36.29
C LYS A 7 -19.97 -28.14 -36.99
N SER A 8 -18.66 -28.31 -37.22
CA SER A 8 -17.83 -29.44 -37.75
C SER A 8 -17.58 -29.33 -39.27
N LEU A 9 -16.30 -29.34 -39.63
CA LEU A 9 -15.80 -29.69 -40.96
C LEU A 9 -14.41 -30.37 -40.82
N HIS A 10 -14.06 -31.21 -41.79
CA HIS A 10 -12.88 -32.09 -41.76
C HIS A 10 -12.30 -32.21 -43.18
N ALA A 11 -11.09 -32.79 -43.31
CA ALA A 11 -10.30 -32.94 -44.55
C ALA A 11 -9.64 -31.62 -45.04
N ALA A 12 -8.50 -31.66 -45.76
CA ALA A 12 -7.93 -32.76 -46.55
C ALA A 12 -6.39 -32.91 -46.48
N ARG A 13 -5.89 -34.05 -46.98
CA ARG A 13 -4.47 -34.31 -47.31
C ARG A 13 -4.18 -33.85 -48.75
N GLY A 14 -2.99 -33.34 -49.08
CA GLY A 14 -2.62 -33.11 -50.50
C GLY A 14 -1.29 -32.44 -50.87
N ALA A 15 -0.24 -33.23 -51.06
CA ALA A 15 0.81 -33.13 -52.10
C ALA A 15 1.63 -31.82 -52.38
N ARG A 16 2.97 -31.98 -52.26
CA ARG A 16 4.04 -31.64 -53.25
C ARG A 16 4.23 -30.19 -53.77
N GLY A 17 5.14 -29.45 -53.12
CA GLY A 17 6.51 -29.22 -53.65
C GLY A 17 6.85 -28.04 -54.60
N ARG A 18 7.78 -27.18 -54.13
CA ARG A 18 8.85 -26.41 -54.84
C ARG A 18 9.75 -25.81 -53.72
N ARG A 19 11.08 -25.97 -53.66
CA ARG A 19 12.20 -25.58 -54.55
C ARG A 19 12.34 -24.06 -54.79
N LEU A 20 13.20 -23.45 -53.96
CA LEU A 20 14.00 -22.20 -54.06
C LEU A 20 14.96 -22.30 -52.83
N LEU A 21 16.30 -22.19 -52.86
CA LEU A 21 17.24 -21.25 -53.51
C LEU A 21 16.94 -19.78 -53.13
N SER A 22 17.88 -18.97 -52.61
CA SER A 22 19.35 -19.03 -52.60
C SER A 22 19.92 -18.39 -51.31
N GLY A 23 21.23 -18.50 -51.00
CA GLY A 23 21.77 -17.81 -49.83
C GLY A 23 23.26 -17.95 -49.47
N LEU A 24 24.14 -18.47 -50.35
CA LEU A 24 25.59 -18.48 -50.10
C LEU A 24 26.30 -17.39 -50.92
N THR A 25 27.08 -16.53 -50.26
CA THR A 25 28.01 -15.59 -50.90
C THR A 25 29.35 -15.62 -50.16
N ALA A 26 30.27 -16.45 -50.63
CA ALA A 26 31.68 -16.37 -50.27
C ALA A 26 32.42 -15.54 -51.34
N SER A 27 32.96 -14.38 -50.96
CA SER A 27 33.62 -13.48 -51.90
C SER A 27 35.03 -13.95 -52.21
N THR A 28 35.40 -13.94 -53.49
CA THR A 28 36.79 -14.15 -53.92
C THR A 28 37.63 -12.90 -53.64
N ALA A 29 38.85 -13.10 -53.14
CA ALA A 29 39.86 -12.05 -53.04
C ALA A 29 41.18 -12.59 -53.60
N VAL A 30 41.54 -12.14 -54.81
CA VAL A 30 42.88 -12.34 -55.37
C VAL A 30 43.75 -11.19 -54.88
N LEU A 31 44.88 -11.50 -54.24
CA LEU A 31 45.95 -10.52 -54.08
C LEU A 31 47.31 -11.20 -54.21
N ALA A 32 47.98 -10.92 -55.33
CA ALA A 32 49.39 -11.19 -55.50
C ALA A 32 50.16 -9.89 -55.24
N LEU A 33 51.25 -9.96 -54.49
CA LEU A 33 52.29 -8.94 -54.48
C LEU A 33 53.63 -9.62 -54.17
N ALA A 34 54.65 -9.31 -54.96
CA ALA A 34 55.99 -9.86 -54.81
C ALA A 34 56.93 -8.85 -54.14
N PHE A 35 57.96 -9.33 -53.47
CA PHE A 35 59.19 -8.57 -53.24
C PHE A 35 60.42 -9.43 -53.55
N ALA A 36 61.44 -8.81 -54.12
CA ALA A 36 62.65 -9.48 -54.58
C ALA A 36 63.75 -9.44 -53.52
N GLY A 37 64.56 -10.51 -53.44
CA GLY A 37 65.82 -10.56 -52.70
C GLY A 37 66.95 -10.96 -53.64
N LEU A 38 67.72 -9.99 -54.12
CA LEU A 38 68.75 -10.19 -55.14
C LEU A 38 70.17 -10.21 -54.52
N ALA A 39 70.77 -11.40 -54.41
CA ALA A 39 72.20 -11.59 -54.14
C ALA A 39 72.61 -13.04 -54.49
N ALA A 40 73.82 -13.35 -54.95
CA ALA A 40 74.82 -12.54 -55.65
C ALA A 40 75.75 -13.51 -56.43
N LEU A 41 76.39 -13.04 -57.53
CA LEU A 41 77.32 -13.88 -58.29
C LEU A 41 78.63 -14.10 -57.53
N ALA A 42 79.09 -15.35 -57.46
CA ALA A 42 80.45 -15.72 -57.06
C ALA A 42 80.90 -16.99 -57.79
N ALA A 43 81.25 -16.86 -59.07
CA ALA A 43 81.97 -17.91 -59.79
C ALA A 43 83.46 -17.86 -59.41
N GLY A 44 84.01 -18.99 -58.95
CA GLY A 44 85.43 -19.16 -58.58
C GLY A 44 86.01 -20.41 -59.24
N PRO A 45 87.30 -20.45 -59.60
CA PRO A 45 87.78 -21.32 -60.67
C PRO A 45 88.17 -22.73 -60.21
N ALA A 46 88.14 -23.66 -61.17
CA ALA A 46 88.75 -24.98 -61.02
C ALA A 46 90.28 -24.88 -60.91
N THR A 47 90.85 -25.42 -59.83
CA THR A 47 92.30 -25.60 -59.68
C THR A 47 92.71 -26.93 -60.29
N ALA A 48 93.24 -26.90 -61.52
CA ALA A 48 93.83 -28.09 -62.15
C ALA A 48 95.09 -28.53 -61.38
N ALA A 49 95.09 -29.77 -60.87
CA ALA A 49 96.26 -30.36 -60.24
C ALA A 49 97.30 -30.72 -61.31
N THR A 50 98.51 -30.18 -61.18
CA THR A 50 99.60 -30.38 -62.15
C THR A 50 100.21 -31.78 -62.04
N ALA A 51 100.02 -32.62 -63.06
CA ALA A 51 100.73 -33.88 -63.18
C ALA A 51 102.18 -33.63 -63.66
N THR A 52 103.16 -33.82 -62.78
CA THR A 52 104.59 -33.85 -63.15
C THR A 52 104.94 -35.14 -63.88
N ALA A 53 105.34 -35.03 -65.14
CA ALA A 53 105.76 -36.18 -65.94
C ALA A 53 107.11 -36.75 -65.44
N ALA A 54 107.13 -38.04 -65.10
CA ALA A 54 108.34 -38.81 -64.86
C ALA A 54 108.68 -39.64 -66.12
N THR A 55 109.95 -39.65 -66.52
CA THR A 55 110.41 -40.32 -67.75
C THR A 55 110.42 -41.84 -67.61
N ALA A 56 109.71 -42.55 -68.49
CA ALA A 56 109.75 -44.01 -68.55
C ALA A 56 110.97 -44.53 -69.32
N THR A 57 111.60 -45.60 -68.82
CA THR A 57 112.60 -46.40 -69.55
C THR A 57 111.95 -47.74 -69.92
N ALA A 58 112.00 -48.11 -71.20
CA ALA A 58 111.20 -49.23 -71.71
C ALA A 58 111.90 -50.60 -71.60
N ALA A 59 111.13 -51.65 -71.30
CA ALA A 59 111.56 -53.05 -71.44
C ALA A 59 110.37 -54.00 -71.76
N THR A 60 110.53 -54.78 -72.84
CA THR A 60 109.92 -56.10 -73.09
C THR A 60 108.41 -56.31 -72.88
N THR A 61 107.63 -55.94 -73.91
CA THR A 61 106.53 -56.71 -74.53
C THR A 61 105.84 -57.85 -73.74
N SER A 62 104.57 -57.61 -73.40
CA SER A 62 103.49 -58.61 -73.46
C SER A 62 102.23 -57.94 -74.05
N ALA A 63 101.16 -58.70 -74.34
CA ALA A 63 100.00 -58.16 -75.07
C ALA A 63 99.25 -57.07 -74.26
N ALA A 64 98.84 -56.00 -74.94
CA ALA A 64 98.28 -54.81 -74.30
C ALA A 64 96.85 -55.03 -73.78
N PRO A 65 96.55 -54.68 -72.51
CA PRO A 65 95.18 -54.48 -72.06
C PRO A 65 94.63 -53.17 -72.65
N THR A 66 93.31 -53.00 -72.63
CA THR A 66 92.70 -51.71 -72.96
C THR A 66 92.76 -50.77 -71.76
N ASP A 67 93.24 -49.53 -71.94
CA ASP A 67 93.29 -48.48 -70.89
C ASP A 67 91.92 -48.02 -70.36
N GLU A 68 90.81 -48.62 -70.82
CA GLU A 68 89.47 -48.40 -70.26
C GLU A 68 89.44 -48.94 -68.81
N MET A 69 89.15 -48.05 -67.85
CA MET A 69 88.95 -48.38 -66.44
C MET A 69 87.46 -48.33 -66.11
N VAL A 70 86.96 -49.37 -65.42
CA VAL A 70 85.59 -49.43 -64.91
C VAL A 70 85.64 -49.17 -63.40
N SER A 71 84.93 -48.14 -62.96
CA SER A 71 84.62 -47.93 -61.54
C SER A 71 83.28 -48.56 -61.21
N LEU A 72 83.20 -49.24 -60.06
CA LEU A 72 82.04 -49.98 -59.59
C LEU A 72 81.92 -49.89 -58.07
N CYS A 73 80.69 -49.93 -57.56
CA CYS A 73 80.40 -50.14 -56.15
C CYS A 73 80.28 -51.63 -55.91
N HIS A 74 81.31 -52.21 -55.30
CA HIS A 74 81.41 -53.65 -55.04
C HIS A 74 80.65 -54.02 -53.78
N ALA A 75 79.67 -54.91 -53.88
CA ALA A 75 78.82 -55.31 -52.76
C ALA A 75 79.62 -56.15 -51.76
N THR A 76 79.80 -55.65 -50.54
CA THR A 76 80.68 -56.25 -49.53
C THR A 76 80.02 -57.35 -48.70
N GLY A 77 78.69 -57.41 -48.72
CA GLY A 77 77.89 -58.23 -47.81
C GLY A 77 77.82 -57.71 -46.36
N ASN A 78 78.50 -56.61 -46.02
CA ASN A 78 78.45 -55.97 -44.71
C ASN A 78 77.26 -54.98 -44.66
N PRO A 79 76.29 -55.11 -43.72
CA PRO A 79 75.15 -54.19 -43.65
C PRO A 79 75.50 -52.73 -43.30
N VAL A 80 76.71 -52.46 -42.79
CA VAL A 80 77.20 -51.10 -42.50
C VAL A 80 77.87 -50.50 -43.74
N ASP A 81 78.94 -51.13 -44.22
CA ASP A 81 79.74 -50.66 -45.37
C ASP A 81 79.32 -51.41 -46.64
N GLN A 82 78.05 -51.30 -47.02
CA GLN A 82 77.40 -52.20 -48.02
C GLN A 82 78.09 -52.25 -49.37
N TYR A 83 78.73 -51.15 -49.79
CA TYR A 83 79.53 -51.11 -51.00
C TYR A 83 80.88 -50.44 -50.79
N LEU A 84 81.90 -50.97 -51.47
CA LEU A 84 83.22 -50.35 -51.59
C LEU A 84 83.40 -49.81 -53.01
N LEU A 85 83.86 -48.57 -53.17
CA LEU A 85 84.25 -48.05 -54.48
C LEU A 85 85.56 -48.74 -54.93
N VAL A 86 85.48 -49.46 -56.05
CA VAL A 86 86.64 -50.13 -56.68
C VAL A 86 86.75 -49.68 -58.12
N THR A 87 87.96 -49.32 -58.57
CA THR A 87 88.28 -49.05 -59.97
C THR A 87 89.22 -50.14 -60.48
N VAL A 88 88.84 -50.83 -61.56
CA VAL A 88 89.61 -51.92 -62.17
C VAL A 88 89.74 -51.73 -63.67
N SER A 89 90.72 -52.36 -64.31
CA SER A 89 90.79 -52.39 -65.78
C SER A 89 89.61 -53.16 -66.37
N LEU A 90 89.23 -52.80 -67.60
CA LEU A 90 88.17 -53.48 -68.35
C LEU A 90 88.39 -55.00 -68.44
N ASP A 91 89.64 -55.46 -68.50
CA ASP A 91 89.97 -56.88 -68.53
C ASP A 91 89.78 -57.58 -67.17
N ALA A 92 90.17 -56.96 -66.05
CA ALA A 92 89.89 -57.48 -64.72
C ALA A 92 88.38 -57.47 -64.41
N PHE A 93 87.64 -56.52 -64.97
CA PHE A 93 86.18 -56.48 -64.92
C PHE A 93 85.55 -57.66 -65.67
N LYS A 94 86.02 -58.03 -66.87
CA LYS A 94 85.54 -59.21 -67.64
C LYS A 94 85.65 -60.51 -66.85
N THR A 95 86.74 -60.70 -66.11
CA THR A 95 87.11 -62.00 -65.51
C THR A 95 86.72 -62.17 -64.05
N GLY A 96 86.21 -61.13 -63.39
CA GLY A 96 85.84 -61.16 -61.97
C GLY A 96 84.70 -60.21 -61.66
N HIS A 97 85.01 -58.93 -61.42
CA HIS A 97 84.06 -57.98 -60.82
C HIS A 97 82.74 -57.80 -61.61
N GLY A 98 82.76 -57.88 -62.94
CA GLY A 98 81.55 -57.81 -63.78
C GLY A 98 80.62 -59.03 -63.73
N THR A 99 80.71 -59.86 -62.68
CA THR A 99 79.90 -61.07 -62.47
C THR A 99 79.18 -61.14 -61.11
N HIS A 100 79.52 -60.27 -60.16
CA HIS A 100 78.85 -60.20 -58.85
C HIS A 100 77.48 -59.55 -59.04
N VAL A 101 76.38 -60.26 -58.72
CA VAL A 101 75.01 -59.82 -59.07
C VAL A 101 74.54 -58.57 -58.33
N ASP A 102 75.11 -58.30 -57.15
CA ASP A 102 74.72 -57.17 -56.30
C ASP A 102 75.52 -55.88 -56.60
N ASP A 103 76.64 -55.97 -57.33
CA ASP A 103 77.49 -54.82 -57.67
C ASP A 103 76.73 -53.77 -58.52
N ILE A 104 76.98 -52.49 -58.22
CA ILE A 104 76.39 -51.36 -58.95
C ILE A 104 77.48 -50.73 -59.84
N TYR A 105 77.24 -50.65 -61.15
CA TYR A 105 78.17 -49.99 -62.07
C TYR A 105 77.48 -49.35 -63.29
N PRO A 106 78.03 -48.24 -63.81
CA PRO A 106 77.50 -47.56 -64.98
C PRO A 106 77.61 -48.39 -66.27
N PRO A 107 76.77 -48.08 -67.27
CA PRO A 107 76.96 -48.47 -68.66
C PRO A 107 78.42 -48.34 -69.13
N ASN A 108 78.95 -49.43 -69.68
CA ASN A 108 80.30 -49.52 -70.23
C ASN A 108 80.33 -50.38 -71.50
N SER A 109 81.50 -50.47 -72.15
CA SER A 109 81.67 -51.14 -73.45
C SER A 109 81.29 -52.63 -73.47
N LEU A 110 81.21 -53.29 -72.31
CA LEU A 110 80.86 -54.72 -72.14
C LEU A 110 79.46 -54.94 -71.55
N ARG A 111 78.91 -53.91 -70.91
CA ARG A 111 77.62 -53.91 -70.22
C ARG A 111 76.90 -52.61 -70.58
N PRO A 112 76.28 -52.50 -71.78
CA PRO A 112 75.69 -51.25 -72.26
C PRO A 112 74.53 -50.69 -71.42
N ASN A 113 73.99 -51.49 -70.49
CA ASN A 113 72.92 -51.10 -69.57
C ASN A 113 73.43 -50.87 -68.12
N GLY A 114 74.73 -51.03 -67.87
CA GLY A 114 75.28 -51.13 -66.52
C GLY A 114 74.79 -52.37 -65.78
N GLN A 115 74.81 -52.32 -64.45
CA GLN A 115 74.15 -53.28 -63.56
C GLN A 115 73.72 -52.58 -62.28
N ASN A 116 72.55 -52.96 -61.78
CA ASN A 116 71.85 -52.30 -60.68
C ASN A 116 71.76 -50.77 -60.88
N TRP A 117 71.79 -50.32 -62.15
CA TRP A 117 71.94 -48.92 -62.56
C TRP A 117 70.59 -48.19 -62.65
N ASP A 118 69.68 -48.47 -61.73
CA ASP A 118 68.46 -47.70 -61.55
C ASP A 118 68.74 -46.39 -60.78
N ALA A 119 67.70 -45.66 -60.40
CA ALA A 119 67.83 -44.40 -59.67
C ALA A 119 68.48 -44.55 -58.28
N ALA A 120 68.31 -45.69 -57.60
CA ALA A 120 68.92 -45.96 -56.30
C ALA A 120 70.39 -46.33 -56.45
N GLY A 121 70.74 -47.20 -57.40
CA GLY A 121 72.13 -47.51 -57.70
C GLY A 121 72.92 -46.30 -58.20
N GLN A 122 72.32 -45.49 -59.08
CA GLN A 122 72.91 -44.21 -59.51
C GLN A 122 73.14 -43.26 -58.32
N ALA A 123 72.20 -43.19 -57.36
CA ALA A 123 72.38 -42.38 -56.16
C ALA A 123 73.54 -42.88 -55.27
N ILE A 124 73.63 -44.19 -55.02
CA ILE A 124 74.71 -44.80 -54.24
C ILE A 124 76.07 -44.57 -54.92
N PHE A 125 76.17 -44.80 -56.23
CA PHE A 125 77.39 -44.60 -57.00
C PHE A 125 77.85 -43.14 -57.02
N ASN A 126 76.92 -42.21 -57.28
CA ASN A 126 77.22 -40.77 -57.27
C ASN A 126 77.56 -40.25 -55.86
N ASN A 127 77.13 -40.95 -54.80
CA ASN A 127 77.53 -40.71 -53.40
C ASN A 127 78.84 -41.45 -53.01
N GLY A 128 79.68 -41.83 -53.99
CA GLY A 128 80.96 -42.47 -53.74
C GLY A 128 80.85 -43.89 -53.17
N CYS A 129 79.77 -44.61 -53.51
CA CYS A 129 79.38 -45.91 -52.99
C CYS A 129 78.95 -45.93 -51.51
N ALA A 130 78.92 -44.79 -50.81
CA ALA A 130 78.33 -44.72 -49.49
C ALA A 130 76.80 -44.86 -49.57
N THR A 131 76.24 -45.86 -48.90
CA THR A 131 74.80 -45.91 -48.63
C THR A 131 74.40 -44.76 -47.71
N ALA A 132 73.16 -44.27 -47.84
CA ALA A 132 72.64 -43.29 -46.90
C ALA A 132 72.62 -43.89 -45.48
N PRO A 133 73.13 -43.18 -44.45
CA PRO A 133 73.07 -43.67 -43.07
C PRO A 133 71.63 -44.00 -42.65
N PRO A 134 71.40 -45.06 -41.85
CA PRO A 134 70.06 -45.42 -41.39
C PRO A 134 69.47 -44.25 -40.58
N ALA A 135 68.27 -43.81 -40.98
CA ALA A 135 67.60 -42.66 -40.38
C ALA A 135 67.37 -42.88 -38.88
N THR A 136 67.77 -41.90 -38.07
CA THR A 136 67.73 -42.00 -36.61
C THR A 136 66.29 -42.01 -36.11
N ALA A 137 65.89 -43.06 -35.40
CA ALA A 137 64.56 -43.15 -34.81
C ALA A 137 64.43 -42.19 -33.62
N VAL A 138 63.42 -41.31 -33.65
CA VAL A 138 63.10 -40.33 -32.60
C VAL A 138 61.64 -40.47 -32.18
N THR A 139 61.39 -40.44 -30.87
CA THR A 139 60.04 -40.64 -30.31
C THR A 139 59.34 -39.29 -30.09
N PRO A 140 58.17 -39.04 -30.70
CA PRO A 140 57.42 -37.82 -30.44
C PRO A 140 56.85 -37.81 -29.01
N GLN A 141 56.93 -36.67 -28.34
CA GLN A 141 56.42 -36.46 -26.99
C GLN A 141 55.00 -35.89 -27.05
N ALA A 142 54.10 -36.38 -26.20
CA ALA A 142 52.73 -35.88 -26.12
C ALA A 142 52.69 -34.38 -25.73
N PRO A 143 51.74 -33.59 -26.26
CA PRO A 143 51.57 -32.19 -25.88
C PRO A 143 51.09 -32.04 -24.43
N THR A 144 51.45 -30.93 -23.80
CA THR A 144 50.87 -30.50 -22.51
C THR A 144 49.62 -29.67 -22.77
N VAL A 145 48.56 -29.89 -22.00
CA VAL A 145 47.25 -29.26 -22.22
C VAL A 145 46.79 -28.59 -20.93
N SER A 146 46.52 -27.29 -20.99
CA SER A 146 45.83 -26.53 -19.93
C SER A 146 44.43 -26.19 -20.41
N GLN A 147 43.41 -26.76 -19.77
CA GLN A 147 42.01 -26.52 -20.14
C GLN A 147 41.54 -25.12 -19.73
N ALA A 148 40.39 -24.72 -20.26
CA ALA A 148 39.74 -23.46 -19.91
C ALA A 148 39.36 -23.40 -18.41
N THR A 149 39.60 -22.25 -17.79
CA THR A 149 39.34 -21.96 -16.37
C THR A 149 38.59 -20.63 -16.24
N CYS A 150 37.95 -20.38 -15.10
CA CYS A 150 37.27 -19.11 -14.88
C CYS A 150 38.22 -18.04 -14.34
N THR A 151 38.08 -16.82 -14.87
CA THR A 151 38.70 -15.60 -14.36
C THR A 151 37.84 -14.94 -13.28
N ASP A 152 38.44 -14.10 -12.45
CA ASP A 152 37.74 -13.31 -11.40
C ASP A 152 36.66 -12.36 -11.96
N GLN A 153 36.61 -12.17 -13.29
CA GLN A 153 35.63 -11.34 -13.99
C GLN A 153 34.45 -12.16 -14.57
N GLY A 154 34.37 -13.46 -14.27
CA GLY A 154 33.29 -14.34 -14.73
C GLY A 154 33.41 -14.76 -16.21
N ALA A 155 34.57 -14.58 -16.83
CA ALA A 155 34.87 -15.04 -18.19
C ALA A 155 35.76 -16.29 -18.16
N ALA A 156 35.55 -17.21 -19.11
CA ALA A 156 36.43 -18.37 -19.29
C ALA A 156 37.73 -17.98 -20.04
N THR A 157 38.85 -18.56 -19.64
CA THR A 157 40.14 -18.46 -20.35
C THR A 157 40.13 -19.29 -21.63
N VAL A 158 40.97 -18.92 -22.60
CA VAL A 158 41.26 -19.76 -23.76
C VAL A 158 42.18 -20.91 -23.31
N PRO A 159 41.90 -22.18 -23.64
CA PRO A 159 42.79 -23.28 -23.32
C PRO A 159 44.14 -23.15 -24.05
N VAL A 160 45.17 -23.83 -23.54
CA VAL A 160 46.52 -23.82 -24.11
C VAL A 160 46.96 -25.24 -24.44
N VAL A 161 47.53 -25.42 -25.64
CA VAL A 161 48.17 -26.66 -26.09
C VAL A 161 49.64 -26.34 -26.37
N GLU A 162 50.52 -26.83 -25.51
CA GLU A 162 51.97 -26.64 -25.61
C GLU A 162 52.62 -27.91 -26.17
N VAL A 163 53.45 -27.73 -27.19
CA VAL A 163 54.17 -28.82 -27.87
C VAL A 163 55.61 -28.89 -27.40
N ALA A 164 56.11 -30.11 -27.18
CA ALA A 164 57.48 -30.31 -26.71
C ALA A 164 58.52 -29.87 -27.75
N SER A 165 59.71 -29.44 -27.30
CA SER A 165 60.88 -29.31 -28.17
C SER A 165 61.63 -30.66 -28.20
N THR A 166 61.57 -31.37 -29.33
CA THR A 166 62.27 -32.66 -29.51
C THR A 166 63.23 -32.58 -30.68
N GLN A 167 64.51 -32.92 -30.47
CA GLN A 167 65.49 -32.94 -31.57
C GLN A 167 65.04 -33.93 -32.65
N GLY A 168 65.14 -33.52 -33.92
CA GLY A 168 64.73 -34.33 -35.06
C GLY A 168 63.23 -34.25 -35.40
N ILE A 169 62.42 -33.46 -34.66
CA ILE A 169 60.96 -33.37 -34.86
C ILE A 169 60.49 -31.90 -34.84
N PHE A 170 59.71 -31.51 -35.84
CA PHE A 170 58.87 -30.30 -35.77
C PHE A 170 57.43 -30.68 -35.42
N TYR A 171 56.78 -29.88 -34.57
CA TYR A 171 55.38 -30.05 -34.20
C TYR A 171 54.53 -28.91 -34.74
N THR A 172 53.36 -29.23 -35.28
CA THR A 172 52.37 -28.26 -35.79
C THR A 172 51.01 -28.52 -35.13
N VAL A 173 50.38 -27.50 -34.53
CA VAL A 173 49.00 -27.61 -34.04
C VAL A 173 48.04 -27.26 -35.17
N VAL A 174 47.11 -28.17 -35.49
CA VAL A 174 46.13 -28.03 -36.57
C VAL A 174 44.72 -27.99 -35.99
N GLY A 175 43.98 -26.94 -36.32
CA GLY A 175 42.65 -26.65 -35.77
C GLY A 175 42.65 -25.33 -34.99
N SER A 176 41.49 -24.97 -34.42
CA SER A 176 41.35 -23.79 -33.56
C SER A 176 41.48 -24.20 -32.09
N VAL A 177 42.42 -23.61 -31.37
CA VAL A 177 42.57 -23.83 -29.92
C VAL A 177 41.50 -23.02 -29.19
N ALA A 178 40.34 -23.65 -28.99
CA ALA A 178 39.19 -23.08 -28.30
C ALA A 178 38.49 -24.16 -27.45
N ALA A 179 37.85 -23.74 -26.36
CA ALA A 179 37.14 -24.64 -25.47
C ALA A 179 36.02 -25.40 -26.21
N GLY A 180 35.83 -26.69 -25.90
CA GLY A 180 34.89 -27.59 -26.57
C GLY A 180 35.30 -28.02 -27.99
N SER A 181 36.51 -27.67 -28.45
CA SER A 181 37.03 -28.06 -29.76
C SER A 181 38.00 -29.24 -29.67
N THR A 182 38.23 -29.92 -30.79
CA THR A 182 39.30 -30.91 -30.93
C THR A 182 40.38 -30.34 -31.86
N VAL A 183 41.64 -30.44 -31.47
CA VAL A 183 42.80 -30.07 -32.31
C VAL A 183 43.73 -31.26 -32.49
N THR A 184 44.46 -31.27 -33.60
CA THR A 184 45.43 -32.32 -33.91
C THR A 184 46.84 -31.75 -33.88
N VAL A 185 47.71 -32.29 -33.04
CA VAL A 185 49.15 -32.00 -33.11
C VAL A 185 49.77 -32.97 -34.10
N VAL A 186 50.45 -32.46 -35.13
CA VAL A 186 51.19 -33.25 -36.10
C VAL A 186 52.68 -33.15 -35.80
N ALA A 187 53.34 -34.30 -35.63
CA ALA A 187 54.78 -34.44 -35.50
C ALA A 187 55.38 -34.82 -36.86
N THR A 188 56.39 -34.09 -37.31
CA THR A 188 57.06 -34.26 -38.61
C THR A 188 58.56 -34.44 -38.39
N PRO A 189 59.19 -35.54 -38.85
CA PRO A 189 60.63 -35.74 -38.69
C PRO A 189 61.43 -34.79 -39.60
N ALA A 190 62.49 -34.18 -39.07
CA ALA A 190 63.28 -33.17 -39.78
C ALA A 190 64.76 -33.13 -39.34
N PRO A 191 65.74 -33.10 -40.28
CA PRO A 191 65.57 -33.11 -41.73
C PRO A 191 64.97 -34.42 -42.26
N GLN A 192 64.21 -34.33 -43.37
CA GLN A 192 63.63 -35.51 -44.01
C GLN A 192 64.74 -36.48 -44.43
N GLY A 193 64.50 -37.78 -44.26
CA GLY A 193 65.48 -38.84 -44.51
C GLY A 193 66.59 -38.99 -43.46
N THR A 194 66.81 -37.98 -42.60
CA THR A 194 67.78 -38.09 -41.48
C THR A 194 67.15 -38.72 -40.24
N TYR A 195 65.85 -38.49 -40.02
CA TYR A 195 65.10 -38.98 -38.85
C TYR A 195 63.85 -39.76 -39.26
N THR A 196 63.42 -40.70 -38.41
CA THR A 196 62.14 -41.41 -38.52
C THR A 196 61.40 -41.36 -37.19
N LEU A 197 60.06 -41.35 -37.22
CA LEU A 197 59.27 -41.35 -35.98
C LEU A 197 59.13 -42.78 -35.43
N ALA A 198 59.56 -42.97 -34.19
CA ALA A 198 59.28 -44.17 -33.42
C ALA A 198 57.82 -44.17 -32.92
N ALA A 199 57.24 -45.36 -32.71
CA ALA A 199 55.90 -45.50 -32.15
C ALA A 199 55.84 -44.93 -30.72
N ALA A 200 54.81 -44.13 -30.43
CA ALA A 200 54.62 -43.45 -29.15
C ALA A 200 53.15 -43.53 -28.70
N ASN A 201 52.92 -43.59 -27.39
CA ASN A 201 51.57 -43.71 -26.83
C ASN A 201 50.72 -42.48 -27.17
N GLY A 202 49.52 -42.70 -27.70
CA GLY A 202 48.59 -41.66 -28.15
C GLY A 202 48.89 -41.05 -29.54
N TRP A 203 50.04 -41.37 -30.14
CA TRP A 203 50.39 -40.95 -31.50
C TRP A 203 49.93 -41.97 -32.54
N MET A 204 49.15 -41.52 -33.51
CA MET A 204 48.74 -42.32 -34.68
C MET A 204 49.72 -42.06 -35.84
N PRO A 205 50.42 -43.06 -36.37
CA PRO A 205 51.32 -42.87 -37.51
C PRO A 205 50.53 -42.59 -38.80
N ASN A 206 50.99 -41.63 -39.58
CA ASN A 206 50.42 -41.24 -40.87
C ASN A 206 51.21 -41.89 -42.03
N ALA A 207 50.57 -42.05 -43.19
CA ALA A 207 51.18 -42.73 -44.35
C ALA A 207 52.33 -41.96 -45.04
N ASP A 208 52.55 -40.69 -44.66
CA ASP A 208 53.61 -39.81 -45.15
C ASP A 208 54.86 -39.78 -44.25
N GLY A 209 54.87 -40.59 -43.17
CA GLY A 209 55.96 -40.62 -42.18
C GLY A 209 55.85 -39.58 -41.06
N THR A 210 54.78 -38.78 -41.04
CA THR A 210 54.40 -37.95 -39.88
C THR A 210 53.58 -38.77 -38.87
N ALA A 211 53.25 -38.19 -37.72
CA ALA A 211 52.31 -38.79 -36.76
C ALA A 211 51.34 -37.73 -36.21
N SER A 212 50.14 -38.16 -35.85
CA SER A 212 49.05 -37.31 -35.35
C SER A 212 48.70 -37.64 -33.90
N TYR A 213 48.60 -36.63 -33.03
CA TYR A 213 48.07 -36.74 -31.66
C TYR A 213 46.80 -35.90 -31.53
N THR A 214 45.70 -36.53 -31.13
CA THR A 214 44.40 -35.85 -30.96
C THR A 214 44.28 -35.26 -29.57
N VAL A 215 44.10 -33.94 -29.47
CA VAL A 215 43.81 -33.23 -28.21
C VAL A 215 42.35 -32.81 -28.20
N VAL A 216 41.60 -33.26 -27.18
CA VAL A 216 40.24 -32.78 -26.90
C VAL A 216 40.33 -31.67 -25.85
N LEU A 217 39.76 -30.51 -26.19
CA LEU A 217 39.69 -29.35 -25.29
C LEU A 217 38.31 -29.34 -24.66
N ASP A 218 38.25 -29.33 -23.32
CA ASP A 218 36.99 -29.41 -22.58
C ASP A 218 36.12 -28.19 -22.87
N ALA A 219 34.80 -28.38 -22.80
CA ALA A 219 33.83 -27.29 -22.95
C ALA A 219 34.10 -26.19 -21.91
N ALA A 220 33.88 -24.92 -22.29
CA ALA A 220 34.15 -23.79 -21.40
C ALA A 220 33.37 -23.95 -20.08
N PRO A 221 34.02 -23.81 -18.91
CA PRO A 221 33.33 -23.91 -17.63
C PRO A 221 32.29 -22.79 -17.50
N SER A 222 31.21 -23.06 -16.74
CA SER A 222 30.20 -22.06 -16.42
C SER A 222 30.76 -21.04 -15.43
N CYS A 223 31.31 -19.94 -15.96
CA CYS A 223 31.93 -18.88 -15.15
C CYS A 223 30.95 -17.83 -14.62
N VAL A 224 29.64 -18.07 -14.74
CA VAL A 224 28.61 -17.30 -14.03
C VAL A 224 28.36 -17.88 -12.65
N THR A 225 28.33 -17.01 -11.64
CA THR A 225 27.96 -17.37 -10.26
C THR A 225 26.45 -17.19 -10.09
N GLU A 226 25.75 -18.22 -9.65
CA GLU A 226 24.33 -18.08 -9.31
C GLU A 226 24.14 -17.27 -8.02
N ALA A 227 23.27 -16.26 -8.08
CA ALA A 227 22.82 -15.48 -6.93
C ALA A 227 21.30 -15.61 -6.77
N VAL A 228 20.84 -15.88 -5.54
CA VAL A 228 19.41 -16.02 -5.22
C VAL A 228 18.87 -14.66 -4.77
N PRO A 229 17.93 -14.02 -5.47
CA PRO A 229 17.38 -12.73 -5.04
C PRO A 229 16.57 -12.89 -3.75
N ALA A 230 17.03 -12.25 -2.68
CA ALA A 230 16.26 -12.13 -1.44
C ALA A 230 15.03 -11.22 -1.66
N ALA A 231 13.89 -11.62 -1.10
CA ALA A 231 12.64 -10.85 -1.17
C ALA A 231 12.73 -9.54 -0.35
N PRO A 232 12.04 -8.46 -0.77
CA PRO A 232 11.97 -7.22 -0.01
C PRO A 232 11.11 -7.39 1.26
N ALA A 233 11.41 -6.60 2.29
CA ALA A 233 10.56 -6.49 3.48
C ALA A 233 9.59 -5.31 3.33
N ALA A 234 8.33 -5.51 3.73
CA ALA A 234 7.28 -4.50 3.65
C ALA A 234 6.58 -4.32 5.01
N VAL A 235 6.20 -3.07 5.32
CA VAL A 235 5.44 -2.70 6.52
C VAL A 235 4.22 -1.90 6.07
N GLN A 236 3.02 -2.37 6.43
CA GLN A 236 1.76 -1.71 6.06
C GLN A 236 1.53 -0.42 6.88
N ALA A 237 0.61 0.41 6.42
CA ALA A 237 0.13 1.56 7.18
C ALA A 237 -0.63 1.11 8.45
N VAL A 238 -0.36 1.76 9.58
CA VAL A 238 -1.08 1.52 10.85
C VAL A 238 -1.58 2.83 11.44
N CYS A 239 -2.68 2.81 12.19
CA CYS A 239 -3.19 4.00 12.85
C CYS A 239 -2.22 4.51 13.92
N ASN A 240 -1.88 5.80 13.86
CA ASN A 240 -1.00 6.47 14.83
C ASN A 240 -1.72 7.58 15.62
N GLY A 241 -2.98 7.85 15.31
CA GLY A 241 -3.81 8.81 16.02
C GLY A 241 -5.24 8.90 15.45
N PRO A 242 -6.10 9.74 16.04
CA PRO A 242 -7.44 10.03 15.54
C PRO A 242 -7.45 10.48 14.08
N GLY A 243 -7.99 9.65 13.18
CA GLY A 243 -8.04 9.94 11.74
C GLY A 243 -6.68 9.91 11.02
N THR A 244 -5.61 9.44 11.67
CA THR A 244 -4.25 9.45 11.10
C THR A 244 -3.58 8.07 11.13
N SER A 245 -2.86 7.77 10.05
CA SER A 245 -2.06 6.55 9.90
C SER A 245 -0.62 6.86 9.50
N THR A 246 0.27 5.89 9.68
CA THR A 246 1.65 5.93 9.18
C THR A 246 1.67 5.73 7.67
N ALA A 247 2.67 6.32 7.00
CA ALA A 247 3.04 5.85 5.66
C ALA A 247 3.53 4.38 5.76
N PRO A 248 3.23 3.52 4.76
CA PRO A 248 3.84 2.21 4.67
C PRO A 248 5.31 2.33 4.23
N MET A 249 6.09 1.26 4.42
CA MET A 249 7.53 1.25 4.11
C MET A 249 7.92 0.00 3.33
N LEU A 250 8.80 0.18 2.33
CA LEU A 250 9.50 -0.89 1.62
C LEU A 250 10.99 -0.85 2.00
N THR A 251 11.58 -1.99 2.32
CA THR A 251 13.02 -2.15 2.55
C THR A 251 13.57 -3.22 1.61
N LEU A 252 14.61 -2.87 0.85
CA LEU A 252 15.28 -3.79 -0.07
C LEU A 252 16.37 -4.58 0.67
N ALA A 253 16.60 -5.82 0.24
CA ALA A 253 17.76 -6.59 0.65
C ALA A 253 19.04 -6.10 -0.05
N SER A 254 20.20 -6.43 0.52
CA SER A 254 21.48 -6.33 -0.17
C SER A 254 22.01 -7.74 -0.40
N THR A 255 22.17 -8.14 -1.65
CA THR A 255 22.62 -9.48 -2.03
C THR A 255 23.83 -9.38 -2.96
N PRO A 256 24.96 -10.04 -2.66
CA PRO A 256 26.13 -10.03 -3.53
C PRO A 256 25.79 -10.46 -4.96
N GLY A 257 26.27 -9.70 -5.95
CA GLY A 257 25.99 -9.97 -7.36
C GLY A 257 24.60 -9.52 -7.85
N ILE A 258 23.78 -8.85 -7.04
CA ILE A 258 22.44 -8.38 -7.44
C ILE A 258 22.26 -6.90 -7.11
N GLY A 259 21.88 -6.10 -8.12
CA GLY A 259 21.33 -4.76 -7.94
C GLY A 259 19.81 -4.80 -7.88
N TYR A 260 19.20 -3.99 -7.01
CA TYR A 260 17.74 -3.88 -6.88
C TYR A 260 17.24 -2.49 -7.27
N THR A 261 16.14 -2.43 -8.01
CA THR A 261 15.42 -1.18 -8.35
C THR A 261 13.94 -1.31 -8.01
N VAL A 262 13.22 -0.18 -7.90
CA VAL A 262 11.80 -0.14 -7.55
C VAL A 262 11.04 0.73 -8.53
N ALA A 263 9.94 0.21 -9.05
CA ALA A 263 8.94 0.95 -9.83
C ALA A 263 7.68 1.17 -8.98
N GLY A 264 7.24 2.43 -8.90
CA GLY A 264 6.16 2.86 -8.02
C GLY A 264 6.65 3.46 -6.70
N THR A 265 5.72 3.83 -5.82
CA THR A 265 5.99 4.44 -4.51
C THR A 265 5.18 3.70 -3.46
N ALA A 266 5.78 3.37 -2.31
CA ALA A 266 5.07 2.74 -1.20
C ALA A 266 4.03 3.70 -0.61
N ALA A 267 2.76 3.47 -0.93
CA ALA A 267 1.61 4.23 -0.44
C ALA A 267 0.44 3.27 -0.12
N PRO A 268 -0.51 3.64 0.77
CA PRO A 268 -1.64 2.77 1.07
C PRO A 268 -2.48 2.47 -0.17
N GLY A 269 -2.84 1.21 -0.38
CA GLY A 269 -3.60 0.75 -1.55
C GLY A 269 -2.80 0.68 -2.86
N SER A 270 -1.47 0.85 -2.82
CA SER A 270 -0.61 0.77 -4.01
C SER A 270 0.02 -0.61 -4.19
N THR A 271 0.38 -0.95 -5.43
CA THR A 271 1.30 -2.04 -5.75
C THR A 271 2.59 -1.45 -6.30
N VAL A 272 3.73 -1.93 -5.82
CA VAL A 272 5.07 -1.60 -6.32
C VAL A 272 5.75 -2.86 -6.85
N THR A 273 6.61 -2.69 -7.85
CA THR A 273 7.41 -3.78 -8.41
C THR A 273 8.87 -3.54 -8.08
N VAL A 274 9.51 -4.52 -7.44
CA VAL A 274 10.96 -4.56 -7.24
C VAL A 274 11.56 -5.40 -8.36
N THR A 275 12.58 -4.90 -9.04
CA THR A 275 13.34 -5.65 -10.04
C THR A 275 14.74 -5.96 -9.50
N ALA A 276 15.11 -7.24 -9.52
CA ALA A 276 16.45 -7.73 -9.27
C ALA A 276 17.19 -7.89 -10.59
N THR A 277 18.38 -7.32 -10.69
CA THR A 277 19.25 -7.36 -11.88
C THR A 277 20.59 -7.97 -11.49
N PRO A 278 21.05 -9.06 -12.14
CA PRO A 278 22.36 -9.62 -11.84
C PRO A 278 23.49 -8.70 -12.32
N ALA A 279 24.59 -8.66 -11.58
CA ALA A 279 25.81 -8.01 -11.98
C ALA A 279 26.56 -8.84 -13.05
N ALA A 280 27.56 -8.24 -13.71
CA ALA A 280 28.45 -8.99 -14.60
C ALA A 280 29.13 -10.15 -13.85
N GLY A 281 29.18 -11.33 -14.48
CA GLY A 281 29.66 -12.56 -13.84
C GLY A 281 28.63 -13.29 -12.96
N TYR A 282 27.39 -12.79 -12.85
CA TYR A 282 26.31 -13.43 -12.09
C TYR A 282 25.10 -13.81 -12.95
N THR A 283 24.34 -14.79 -12.47
CA THR A 283 23.00 -15.16 -12.97
C THR A 283 22.01 -15.24 -11.81
N LEU A 284 20.73 -14.97 -12.07
CA LEU A 284 19.69 -15.11 -11.05
C LEU A 284 19.19 -16.56 -10.97
N ALA A 285 19.34 -17.17 -9.80
CA ALA A 285 18.69 -18.43 -9.49
C ALA A 285 17.19 -18.21 -9.16
N ALA A 286 16.37 -19.25 -9.34
CA ALA A 286 14.95 -19.17 -9.03
C ALA A 286 14.69 -18.98 -7.52
N ALA A 287 13.83 -18.03 -7.18
CA ALA A 287 13.51 -17.68 -5.79
C ALA A 287 12.00 -17.55 -5.57
N ALA A 288 11.53 -17.86 -4.36
CA ALA A 288 10.11 -17.83 -4.03
C ALA A 288 9.53 -16.40 -4.13
N GLY A 289 8.39 -16.26 -4.82
CA GLY A 289 7.72 -14.97 -5.07
C GLY A 289 8.34 -14.11 -6.18
N TRP A 290 9.53 -14.48 -6.69
CA TRP A 290 10.14 -13.82 -7.84
C TRP A 290 9.68 -14.45 -9.15
N THR A 291 9.38 -13.61 -10.15
CA THR A 291 9.08 -14.01 -11.53
C THR A 291 10.28 -13.66 -12.41
N ALA A 292 10.87 -14.65 -13.08
CA ALA A 292 11.98 -14.43 -14.00
C ALA A 292 11.52 -13.69 -15.28
N ASN A 293 12.29 -12.69 -15.71
CA ASN A 293 12.04 -11.90 -16.91
C ASN A 293 12.93 -12.40 -18.07
N ASN A 294 12.51 -12.17 -19.32
CA ASN A 294 13.22 -12.66 -20.52
C ASN A 294 14.55 -11.91 -20.82
N ASP A 295 14.89 -10.89 -20.03
CA ASP A 295 16.15 -10.12 -20.12
C ASP A 295 17.21 -10.58 -19.10
N GLY A 296 16.92 -11.62 -18.29
CA GLY A 296 17.80 -12.11 -17.24
C GLY A 296 17.62 -11.42 -15.88
N THR A 297 16.71 -10.45 -15.76
CA THR A 297 16.28 -9.88 -14.49
C THR A 297 15.14 -10.72 -13.85
N ALA A 298 14.74 -10.39 -12.64
CA ALA A 298 13.54 -10.95 -12.01
C ALA A 298 12.69 -9.87 -11.33
N SER A 299 11.38 -10.06 -11.28
CA SER A 299 10.41 -9.12 -10.69
C SER A 299 9.73 -9.70 -9.45
N TYR A 300 9.54 -8.89 -8.41
CA TYR A 300 8.76 -9.20 -7.21
C TYR A 300 7.72 -8.09 -6.99
N THR A 301 6.45 -8.44 -6.83
CA THR A 301 5.36 -7.47 -6.58
C THR A 301 5.03 -7.39 -5.09
N VAL A 302 4.99 -6.18 -4.54
CA VAL A 302 4.51 -5.90 -3.17
C VAL A 302 3.26 -5.06 -3.27
N THR A 303 2.17 -5.51 -2.65
CA THR A 303 0.92 -4.75 -2.52
C THR A 303 0.75 -4.27 -1.09
N PHE A 304 0.58 -2.96 -0.94
CA PHE A 304 0.26 -2.30 0.31
C PHE A 304 -1.25 -2.23 0.47
N ASP A 305 -1.76 -2.63 1.63
CA ASP A 305 -3.18 -2.55 1.95
C ASP A 305 -3.69 -1.09 1.87
N PRO A 306 -4.99 -0.86 1.56
CA PRO A 306 -5.62 0.45 1.68
C PRO A 306 -5.37 1.08 3.06
N ALA A 307 -5.44 2.40 3.15
CA ALA A 307 -5.25 3.09 4.43
C ALA A 307 -6.27 2.56 5.46
N PRO A 308 -5.82 2.12 6.65
CA PRO A 308 -6.74 1.60 7.67
C PRO A 308 -7.71 2.70 8.10
N ASP A 309 -8.95 2.31 8.40
CA ASP A 309 -9.92 3.23 8.98
C ASP A 309 -9.51 3.56 10.42
N CYS A 310 -8.99 4.78 10.59
CA CYS A 310 -8.56 5.32 11.88
C CYS A 310 -9.60 6.28 12.49
N ALA A 311 -10.86 6.22 12.05
CA ALA A 311 -11.93 7.01 12.64
C ALA A 311 -12.06 6.72 14.15
N VAL A 312 -12.08 7.78 14.96
CA VAL A 312 -12.45 7.65 16.37
C VAL A 312 -13.96 7.47 16.44
N VAL A 313 -14.39 6.25 16.75
CA VAL A 313 -15.77 5.98 17.17
C VAL A 313 -15.98 6.64 18.52
N VAL A 314 -16.36 7.91 18.52
CA VAL A 314 -16.81 8.62 19.73
C VAL A 314 -18.11 7.93 20.18
N PRO A 315 -18.15 7.31 21.38
CA PRO A 315 -19.35 6.61 21.83
C PRO A 315 -20.47 7.62 22.07
N LEU A 316 -21.54 7.50 21.29
CA LEU A 316 -22.70 8.39 21.38
C LEU A 316 -23.36 8.29 22.76
N VAL A 317 -23.54 9.44 23.41
CA VAL A 317 -24.12 9.52 24.76
C VAL A 317 -25.65 9.36 24.67
N SER A 318 -26.18 8.30 25.25
CA SER A 318 -27.62 8.06 25.24
C SER A 318 -28.34 8.98 26.23
N ALA A 319 -29.35 9.73 25.75
CA ALA A 319 -30.16 10.65 26.53
C ALA A 319 -31.66 10.35 26.32
N SER A 320 -32.45 10.32 27.39
CA SER A 320 -33.89 9.99 27.33
C SER A 320 -34.74 11.26 27.34
N PRO A 321 -35.61 11.51 26.34
CA PRO A 321 -36.42 12.72 26.28
C PRO A 321 -37.48 12.75 27.39
N THR A 322 -37.60 13.91 28.05
CA THR A 322 -38.55 14.15 29.14
C THR A 322 -39.85 14.72 28.57
N ALA A 323 -40.99 14.18 29.00
CA ALA A 323 -42.31 14.62 28.53
C ALA A 323 -42.56 16.12 28.84
N PRO A 324 -43.27 16.86 27.96
CA PRO A 324 -43.65 18.25 28.19
C PRO A 324 -44.69 18.38 29.32
N THR A 325 -44.72 19.53 30.00
CA THR A 325 -45.76 19.87 30.98
C THR A 325 -46.89 20.61 30.28
N ALA A 326 -48.13 20.12 30.45
CA ALA A 326 -49.34 20.70 29.87
C ALA A 326 -50.29 21.21 30.97
N THR A 327 -51.14 22.18 30.64
CA THR A 327 -52.17 22.69 31.55
C THR A 327 -53.45 22.97 30.75
N GLN A 328 -54.56 22.35 31.14
CA GLN A 328 -55.84 22.45 30.43
C GLN A 328 -56.55 23.79 30.71
N ALA A 329 -57.58 24.09 29.92
CA ALA A 329 -58.49 25.21 30.18
C ALA A 329 -59.32 24.96 31.45
N VAL A 330 -59.48 25.99 32.29
CA VAL A 330 -60.35 25.97 33.48
C VAL A 330 -61.23 27.22 33.53
N CYS A 331 -62.40 27.15 34.16
CA CYS A 331 -63.28 28.31 34.29
C CYS A 331 -62.77 29.31 35.35
N THR A 332 -62.72 30.59 34.98
CA THR A 332 -62.47 31.69 35.92
C THR A 332 -63.77 32.10 36.64
N PRO A 333 -63.68 32.84 37.77
CA PRO A 333 -64.86 33.37 38.47
C PRO A 333 -65.74 34.33 37.65
N SER A 334 -65.26 34.82 36.49
CA SER A 334 -66.00 35.65 35.54
C SER A 334 -66.82 34.86 34.51
N GLY A 335 -66.85 33.51 34.59
CA GLY A 335 -67.58 32.67 33.65
C GLY A 335 -66.87 32.46 32.30
N THR A 336 -65.54 32.62 32.25
CA THR A 336 -64.73 32.48 31.03
C THR A 336 -63.66 31.40 31.20
N ALA A 337 -63.37 30.63 30.16
CA ALA A 337 -62.31 29.62 30.21
C ALA A 337 -60.91 30.25 30.04
N THR A 338 -59.90 29.74 30.77
CA THR A 338 -58.49 30.10 30.55
C THR A 338 -57.94 29.49 29.27
N THR A 339 -56.94 30.13 28.65
CA THR A 339 -56.16 29.51 27.57
C THR A 339 -55.32 28.36 28.14
N PRO A 340 -55.28 27.18 27.48
CA PRO A 340 -54.35 26.12 27.84
C PRO A 340 -52.89 26.53 27.64
N ALA A 341 -51.96 25.82 28.29
CA ALA A 341 -50.53 26.07 28.18
C ALA A 341 -49.73 24.78 27.94
N LEU A 342 -48.60 24.92 27.24
CA LEU A 342 -47.61 23.85 27.02
C LEU A 342 -46.21 24.40 27.29
N ALA A 343 -45.46 23.72 28.15
CA ALA A 343 -44.05 23.96 28.40
C ALA A 343 -43.24 22.72 27.99
N PRO A 344 -42.38 22.78 26.95
CA PRO A 344 -41.46 21.69 26.66
C PRO A 344 -40.45 21.52 27.80
N ALA A 345 -39.99 20.30 28.01
CA ALA A 345 -38.94 20.01 28.99
C ALA A 345 -37.57 20.53 28.50
N THR A 346 -36.58 20.48 29.40
CA THR A 346 -35.16 20.67 29.05
C THR A 346 -34.38 19.43 29.43
N THR A 347 -33.52 18.93 28.54
CA THR A 347 -32.71 17.73 28.78
C THR A 347 -31.36 17.87 28.09
N THR A 348 -30.27 17.59 28.80
CA THR A 348 -28.91 17.69 28.26
C THR A 348 -28.75 16.81 27.02
N GLY A 349 -28.25 17.37 25.93
CA GLY A 349 -28.08 16.66 24.66
C GLY A 349 -29.35 16.52 23.81
N ILE A 350 -30.47 17.15 24.18
CA ILE A 350 -31.74 17.11 23.43
C ILE A 350 -32.30 18.52 23.25
N GLY A 351 -32.50 18.93 22.00
CA GLY A 351 -33.31 20.09 21.64
C GLY A 351 -34.79 19.71 21.49
N TYR A 352 -35.71 20.60 21.87
CA TYR A 352 -37.15 20.39 21.73
C TYR A 352 -37.77 21.46 20.84
N THR A 353 -38.61 21.06 19.89
CA THR A 353 -39.42 21.94 19.05
C THR A 353 -40.90 21.64 19.25
N VAL A 354 -41.73 22.68 19.29
CA VAL A 354 -43.19 22.56 19.47
C VAL A 354 -43.86 22.91 18.14
N ASN A 355 -44.73 22.03 17.65
CA ASN A 355 -45.49 22.20 16.42
C ASN A 355 -47.00 22.14 16.71
N GLY A 356 -47.70 23.24 16.41
CA GLY A 356 -49.06 23.51 16.87
C GLY A 356 -49.11 24.59 17.95
N THR A 357 -50.31 25.01 18.34
CA THR A 357 -50.57 26.01 19.39
C THR A 357 -51.39 25.38 20.51
N ALA A 358 -51.03 25.64 21.77
CA ALA A 358 -51.81 25.21 22.92
C ALA A 358 -53.15 25.95 22.96
N ALA A 359 -54.21 25.30 22.49
CA ALA A 359 -55.55 25.84 22.39
C ALA A 359 -56.57 24.73 22.74
N ALA A 360 -57.71 25.10 23.29
CA ALA A 360 -58.71 24.11 23.71
C ALA A 360 -59.24 23.30 22.51
N GLY A 361 -59.40 21.99 22.68
CA GLY A 361 -59.80 21.04 21.63
C GLY A 361 -58.75 20.76 20.56
N HIS A 362 -57.49 21.18 20.74
CA HIS A 362 -56.41 20.98 19.77
C HIS A 362 -55.35 19.99 20.28
N THR A 363 -54.70 19.29 19.35
CA THR A 363 -53.50 18.48 19.61
C THR A 363 -52.24 19.23 19.17
N VAL A 364 -51.19 19.16 19.98
CA VAL A 364 -49.87 19.76 19.74
C VAL A 364 -48.82 18.64 19.78
N THR A 365 -47.86 18.67 18.85
CA THR A 365 -46.75 17.72 18.81
C THR A 365 -45.47 18.40 19.28
N VAL A 366 -44.74 17.77 20.19
CA VAL A 366 -43.38 18.16 20.57
C VAL A 366 -42.41 17.17 19.95
N THR A 367 -41.41 17.65 19.23
CA THR A 367 -40.32 16.82 18.68
C THR A 367 -39.06 17.01 19.51
N ALA A 368 -38.42 15.91 19.90
CA ALA A 368 -37.12 15.85 20.54
C ALA A 368 -36.06 15.49 19.50
N THR A 369 -34.98 16.27 19.42
CA THR A 369 -33.87 16.08 18.48
C THR A 369 -32.56 15.94 19.27
N PRO A 370 -31.78 14.86 19.09
CA PRO A 370 -30.49 14.73 19.75
C PRO A 370 -29.48 15.75 19.20
N ALA A 371 -28.62 16.27 20.06
CA ALA A 371 -27.47 17.10 19.66
C ALA A 371 -26.30 16.24 19.18
N ASP A 372 -25.32 16.85 18.51
CA ASP A 372 -24.10 16.16 18.08
C ASP A 372 -23.42 15.42 19.25
N GLY A 373 -23.08 14.16 19.04
CA GLY A 373 -22.51 13.28 20.06
C GLY A 373 -23.55 12.56 20.95
N TYR A 374 -24.85 12.79 20.78
CA TYR A 374 -25.92 12.14 21.56
C TYR A 374 -26.80 11.20 20.71
N THR A 375 -27.51 10.28 21.37
CA THR A 375 -28.62 9.50 20.79
C THR A 375 -29.84 9.51 21.71
N LEU A 376 -31.03 9.44 21.13
CA LEU A 376 -32.26 9.32 21.93
C LEU A 376 -32.44 7.88 22.44
N ALA A 377 -32.56 7.74 23.76
CA ALA A 377 -33.08 6.53 24.39
C ALA A 377 -34.61 6.49 24.26
N ALA A 378 -35.19 5.29 24.28
CA ALA A 378 -36.64 5.14 24.40
C ALA A 378 -37.16 5.79 25.69
N ALA A 379 -38.32 6.44 25.62
CA ALA A 379 -38.97 7.12 26.74
C ALA A 379 -40.49 6.92 26.71
N ALA A 380 -41.13 6.93 27.87
CA ALA A 380 -42.57 6.72 27.97
C ALA A 380 -43.35 7.84 27.26
N GLY A 381 -44.31 7.47 26.40
CA GLY A 381 -45.11 8.40 25.60
C GLY A 381 -44.42 9.00 24.37
N TRP A 382 -43.11 8.78 24.20
CA TRP A 382 -42.36 9.22 23.02
C TRP A 382 -42.36 8.14 21.93
N THR A 383 -42.67 8.54 20.69
CA THR A 383 -42.59 7.69 19.50
C THR A 383 -41.32 8.04 18.73
N ALA A 384 -40.42 7.08 18.51
CA ALA A 384 -39.20 7.30 17.73
C ALA A 384 -39.52 7.49 16.23
N ASN A 385 -38.84 8.45 15.60
CA ASN A 385 -38.97 8.78 14.18
C ASN A 385 -37.78 8.20 13.40
N ASN A 386 -37.96 7.92 12.10
CA ASN A 386 -36.92 7.30 11.25
C ASN A 386 -35.69 8.19 10.98
N ASP A 387 -35.74 9.48 11.34
CA ASP A 387 -34.65 10.45 11.20
C ASP A 387 -33.76 10.56 12.45
N GLY A 388 -34.04 9.77 13.50
CA GLY A 388 -33.32 9.82 14.78
C GLY A 388 -33.90 10.80 15.81
N THR A 389 -34.98 11.53 15.46
CA THR A 389 -35.77 12.33 16.41
C THR A 389 -36.85 11.48 17.10
N ALA A 390 -37.60 12.04 18.04
CA ALA A 390 -38.78 11.41 18.62
C ALA A 390 -39.92 12.42 18.79
N SER A 391 -41.17 11.95 18.74
CA SER A 391 -42.39 12.77 18.82
C SER A 391 -43.21 12.45 20.07
N TYR A 392 -43.77 13.46 20.73
CA TYR A 392 -44.73 13.34 21.82
C TYR A 392 -45.98 14.19 21.51
N THR A 393 -47.18 13.61 21.63
CA THR A 393 -48.45 14.30 21.36
C THR A 393 -49.16 14.70 22.64
N VAL A 394 -49.52 15.97 22.79
CA VAL A 394 -50.39 16.48 23.85
C VAL A 394 -51.72 16.90 23.25
N THR A 395 -52.83 16.37 23.77
CA THR A 395 -54.18 16.81 23.40
C THR A 395 -54.76 17.67 24.52
N PHE A 396 -55.23 18.85 24.15
CA PHE A 396 -55.95 19.76 25.03
C PHE A 396 -57.46 19.50 24.90
N ASP A 397 -58.13 19.34 26.05
CA ASP A 397 -59.57 19.13 26.08
C ASP A 397 -60.33 20.32 25.48
N ALA A 398 -61.56 20.07 25.01
CA ALA A 398 -62.46 21.14 24.61
C ALA A 398 -62.67 22.15 25.76
N ALA A 399 -62.94 23.41 25.44
CA ALA A 399 -63.12 24.43 26.47
C ALA A 399 -64.30 24.05 27.37
N PRO A 400 -64.15 24.07 28.71
CA PRO A 400 -65.23 23.70 29.61
C PRO A 400 -66.41 24.66 29.47
N GLU A 401 -67.64 24.13 29.56
CA GLU A 401 -68.85 24.93 29.58
C GLU A 401 -68.96 25.73 30.88
N CYS A 402 -68.31 26.89 30.92
CA CYS A 402 -68.41 27.81 32.03
C CYS A 402 -69.81 28.41 32.08
N ALA A 403 -70.50 28.21 33.21
CA ALA A 403 -71.83 28.76 33.42
C ALA A 403 -71.81 30.29 33.24
N ALA A 404 -72.71 30.80 32.39
CA ALA A 404 -72.86 32.23 32.17
C ALA A 404 -73.20 32.94 33.49
N ALA A 405 -72.56 34.08 33.75
CA ALA A 405 -72.88 34.91 34.90
C ALA A 405 -74.37 35.28 34.89
N THR A 406 -75.04 35.14 36.04
CA THR A 406 -76.48 35.39 36.14
C THR A 406 -76.82 36.82 35.72
N PRO A 407 -77.83 37.03 34.84
CA PRO A 407 -78.14 38.36 34.33
C PRO A 407 -78.64 39.26 35.48
N ILE A 408 -77.98 40.40 35.65
CA ILE A 408 -78.33 41.36 36.70
C ILE A 408 -79.66 42.02 36.36
N VAL A 409 -80.64 41.86 37.23
CA VAL A 409 -82.01 42.38 37.04
C VAL A 409 -82.06 43.87 37.44
N ALA A 410 -82.61 44.70 36.55
CA ALA A 410 -82.81 46.12 36.85
C ALA A 410 -84.01 46.30 37.79
N ALA A 411 -83.80 46.96 38.92
CA ALA A 411 -84.84 47.30 39.90
C ALA A 411 -84.95 48.83 40.05
N THR A 412 -86.16 49.37 40.03
CA THR A 412 -86.40 50.83 40.08
C THR A 412 -86.91 51.22 41.47
N PRO A 413 -86.19 52.03 42.26
CA PRO A 413 -86.65 52.40 43.60
C PRO A 413 -87.89 53.31 43.55
N THR A 414 -88.83 53.04 44.45
CA THR A 414 -90.12 53.74 44.57
C THR A 414 -90.02 54.78 45.69
N ALA A 415 -90.37 56.03 45.41
CA ALA A 415 -90.30 57.13 46.39
C ALA A 415 -91.16 56.85 47.65
N PRO A 416 -90.70 57.22 48.85
CA PRO A 416 -91.45 57.04 50.09
C PRO A 416 -92.63 58.03 50.20
N THR A 417 -93.68 57.62 50.91
CA THR A 417 -94.83 58.48 51.23
C THR A 417 -94.64 59.11 52.60
N ALA A 418 -94.87 60.42 52.73
CA ALA A 418 -94.71 61.16 53.98
C ALA A 418 -95.99 61.93 54.34
N THR A 419 -96.28 62.04 55.64
CA THR A 419 -97.33 62.94 56.16
C THR A 419 -96.72 63.96 57.11
N GLN A 420 -97.10 65.23 56.98
CA GLN A 420 -96.57 66.32 57.80
C GLN A 420 -97.28 66.39 59.16
N ALA A 421 -96.61 66.98 60.15
CA ALA A 421 -97.20 67.30 61.44
C ALA A 421 -98.34 68.33 61.30
N VAL A 422 -99.43 68.13 62.04
CA VAL A 422 -100.57 69.06 62.12
C VAL A 422 -100.89 69.40 63.58
N CYS A 423 -101.44 70.58 63.85
CA CYS A 423 -101.82 70.96 65.21
C CYS A 423 -103.10 70.26 65.67
N THR A 424 -103.04 69.67 66.85
CA THR A 424 -104.20 69.12 67.57
C THR A 424 -104.98 70.24 68.30
N PRO A 425 -106.25 70.02 68.67
CA PRO A 425 -107.04 70.99 69.44
C PRO A 425 -106.47 71.35 70.83
N SER A 426 -105.53 70.56 71.36
CA SER A 426 -104.82 70.82 72.62
C SER A 426 -103.52 71.62 72.44
N GLY A 427 -103.28 72.21 71.26
CA GLY A 427 -102.11 73.07 71.00
C GLY A 427 -100.80 72.31 70.81
N THR A 428 -100.83 70.99 70.60
CA THR A 428 -99.63 70.17 70.34
C THR A 428 -99.62 69.62 68.92
N ALA A 429 -98.43 69.52 68.32
CA ALA A 429 -98.25 68.95 66.98
C ALA A 429 -98.37 67.42 67.01
N THR A 430 -99.01 66.82 66.00
CA THR A 430 -98.91 65.38 65.75
C THR A 430 -97.51 65.01 65.31
N ALA A 431 -97.07 63.78 65.62
CA ALA A 431 -95.89 63.22 64.97
C ALA A 431 -96.14 63.11 63.45
N PRO A 432 -95.20 63.51 62.58
CA PRO A 432 -95.27 63.19 61.15
C PRO A 432 -95.00 61.70 60.94
N THR A 433 -95.36 61.15 59.78
CA THR A 433 -95.09 59.75 59.45
C THR A 433 -94.34 59.60 58.13
N LEU A 434 -93.56 58.52 58.03
CA LEU A 434 -92.84 58.11 56.82
C LEU A 434 -93.17 56.63 56.54
N THR A 435 -93.66 56.34 55.34
CA THR A 435 -93.99 54.99 54.88
C THR A 435 -93.14 54.66 53.67
N LEU A 436 -92.34 53.59 53.78
CA LEU A 436 -91.53 53.08 52.68
C LEU A 436 -92.38 52.19 51.76
N ALA A 437 -92.08 52.20 50.48
CA ALA A 437 -92.57 51.18 49.55
C ALA A 437 -91.75 49.89 49.72
N THR A 438 -92.38 48.73 49.49
CA THR A 438 -91.65 47.48 49.24
C THR A 438 -91.38 47.34 47.75
N THR A 439 -90.16 46.98 47.35
CA THR A 439 -89.79 46.82 45.93
C THR A 439 -88.92 45.58 45.78
N PRO A 440 -89.28 44.62 44.91
CA PRO A 440 -88.46 43.42 44.69
C PRO A 440 -87.03 43.79 44.28
N GLY A 441 -86.04 43.14 44.89
CA GLY A 441 -84.63 43.39 44.61
C GLY A 441 -84.04 44.65 45.26
N ILE A 442 -84.75 45.32 46.17
CA ILE A 442 -84.29 46.54 46.85
C ILE A 442 -84.62 46.49 48.35
N ASP A 443 -83.60 46.63 49.19
CA ASP A 443 -83.74 46.89 50.62
C ASP A 443 -83.68 48.40 50.90
N TYR A 444 -84.59 48.92 51.71
CA TYR A 444 -84.64 50.35 52.08
C TYR A 444 -84.26 50.55 53.55
N THR A 445 -83.35 51.49 53.80
CA THR A 445 -82.97 51.95 55.15
C THR A 445 -83.31 53.43 55.34
N VAL A 446 -83.45 53.86 56.59
CA VAL A 446 -83.88 55.23 56.96
C VAL A 446 -82.90 55.81 57.96
N THR A 447 -82.41 57.03 57.68
CA THR A 447 -81.46 57.75 58.53
C THR A 447 -81.99 59.15 58.83
N GLY A 448 -82.06 59.51 60.12
CA GLY A 448 -82.60 60.77 60.62
C GLY A 448 -83.99 60.62 61.29
N PRO A 449 -84.38 61.56 62.16
CA PRO A 449 -85.64 61.48 62.90
C PRO A 449 -86.83 61.96 62.07
N ALA A 450 -87.91 61.17 62.03
CA ALA A 450 -89.21 61.60 61.51
C ALA A 450 -89.92 62.51 62.52
N ALA A 451 -89.47 63.76 62.61
CA ALA A 451 -90.00 64.79 63.52
C ALA A 451 -90.23 66.11 62.78
N ALA A 452 -91.12 66.96 63.29
CA ALA A 452 -91.38 68.28 62.70
C ALA A 452 -90.09 69.11 62.62
N GLY A 453 -89.86 69.79 61.50
CA GLY A 453 -88.64 70.55 61.21
C GLY A 453 -87.39 69.71 60.88
N SER A 454 -87.50 68.38 60.80
CA SER A 454 -86.36 67.49 60.52
C SER A 454 -86.32 66.97 59.08
N THR A 455 -85.12 66.69 58.58
CA THR A 455 -84.92 65.98 57.30
C THR A 455 -84.51 64.53 57.57
N VAL A 456 -85.08 63.62 56.78
CA VAL A 456 -84.81 62.18 56.81
C VAL A 456 -84.32 61.74 55.43
N THR A 457 -83.29 60.90 55.40
CA THR A 457 -82.78 60.27 54.18
C THR A 457 -83.19 58.81 54.16
N VAL A 458 -83.86 58.40 53.08
CA VAL A 458 -84.10 56.99 52.76
C VAL A 458 -83.04 56.53 51.77
N THR A 459 -82.41 55.39 52.01
CA THR A 459 -81.41 54.81 51.09
C THR A 459 -81.89 53.45 50.57
N ALA A 460 -81.99 53.34 49.26
CA ALA A 460 -82.26 52.12 48.51
C ALA A 460 -80.95 51.37 48.24
N THR A 461 -80.90 50.10 48.59
CA THR A 461 -79.76 49.20 48.39
C THR A 461 -80.19 48.05 47.48
N PRO A 462 -79.52 47.78 46.35
CA PRO A 462 -79.87 46.66 45.50
C PRO A 462 -79.49 45.34 46.19
N GLN A 463 -80.39 44.37 46.16
CA GLN A 463 -80.13 43.00 46.60
C GLN A 463 -79.19 42.27 45.62
N ALA A 464 -78.66 41.12 46.03
CA ALA A 464 -77.81 40.29 45.17
C ALA A 464 -78.48 39.99 43.81
N SER A 465 -77.67 39.97 42.74
CA SER A 465 -78.12 39.84 41.34
C SER A 465 -79.07 40.94 40.83
N HIS A 466 -79.24 42.05 41.56
CA HIS A 466 -80.01 43.22 41.11
C HIS A 466 -79.13 44.46 40.98
N LYS A 467 -79.59 45.46 40.22
CA LYS A 467 -78.98 46.79 40.16
C LYS A 467 -80.06 47.87 40.11
N LEU A 468 -79.84 48.97 40.82
CA LEU A 468 -80.70 50.14 40.75
C LEU A 468 -80.70 50.77 39.34
N ALA A 469 -81.91 50.98 38.82
CA ALA A 469 -82.23 51.85 37.70
C ALA A 469 -82.45 53.29 38.18
N ALA A 470 -82.37 54.27 37.26
CA ALA A 470 -82.64 55.66 37.59
C ALA A 470 -84.14 55.87 37.89
N ALA A 471 -84.44 56.59 38.98
CA ALA A 471 -85.81 56.90 39.41
C ALA A 471 -85.93 58.39 39.78
N ALA A 472 -87.11 58.98 39.56
CA ALA A 472 -87.34 60.39 39.84
C ALA A 472 -87.20 60.71 41.34
N GLY A 473 -86.47 61.77 41.67
CA GLY A 473 -86.20 62.20 43.05
C GLY A 473 -85.12 61.39 43.79
N TRP A 474 -84.64 60.27 43.24
CA TRP A 474 -83.54 59.48 43.80
C TRP A 474 -82.19 59.95 43.27
N THR A 475 -81.25 60.20 44.17
CA THR A 475 -79.84 60.51 43.84
C THR A 475 -79.03 59.22 43.87
N ALA A 476 -78.37 58.85 42.77
CA ALA A 476 -77.52 57.66 42.74
C ALA A 476 -76.18 57.90 43.46
N ASN A 477 -75.77 56.94 44.29
CA ASN A 477 -74.54 56.98 45.07
C ASN A 477 -73.44 56.16 44.39
N ASN A 478 -72.16 56.49 44.66
CA ASN A 478 -71.01 55.85 44.00
C ASN A 478 -70.74 54.39 44.45
N ASP A 479 -71.44 53.92 45.49
CA ASP A 479 -71.42 52.54 45.97
C ASP A 479 -72.48 51.64 45.29
N GLY A 480 -73.33 52.20 44.43
CA GLY A 480 -74.43 51.49 43.77
C GLY A 480 -75.77 51.56 44.50
N THR A 481 -75.83 52.21 45.67
CA THR A 481 -77.09 52.58 46.35
C THR A 481 -77.70 53.85 45.71
N ALA A 482 -78.89 54.25 46.17
CA ALA A 482 -79.46 55.55 45.85
C ALA A 482 -80.18 56.14 47.06
N SER A 483 -80.20 57.46 47.21
CA SER A 483 -80.81 58.14 48.35
C SER A 483 -81.91 59.13 47.94
N TYR A 484 -82.96 59.22 48.77
CA TYR A 484 -84.10 60.12 48.64
C TYR A 484 -84.30 60.90 49.95
N THR A 485 -84.42 62.23 49.87
CA THR A 485 -84.58 63.09 51.05
C THR A 485 -86.02 63.55 51.25
N VAL A 486 -86.55 63.36 52.46
CA VAL A 486 -87.86 63.86 52.90
C VAL A 486 -87.64 64.92 53.97
N THR A 487 -88.24 66.10 53.82
CA THR A 487 -88.17 67.17 54.83
C THR A 487 -89.54 67.44 55.44
N PHE A 488 -89.65 67.23 56.74
CA PHE A 488 -90.84 67.51 57.52
C PHE A 488 -90.84 68.99 57.92
N GLY A 489 -91.92 69.70 57.60
CA GLY A 489 -92.04 71.11 57.95
C GLY A 489 -92.07 71.34 59.46
N THR A 490 -91.61 72.50 59.91
CA THR A 490 -91.93 73.02 61.24
C THR A 490 -93.40 73.42 61.28
N VAL A 491 -94.12 73.06 62.34
CA VAL A 491 -95.48 73.56 62.61
C VAL A 491 -95.49 74.24 63.97
N ASP A 492 -96.05 75.44 64.03
CA ASP A 492 -96.24 76.20 65.27
C ASP A 492 -97.73 76.17 65.65
N CYS A 493 -98.02 75.75 66.88
CA CYS A 493 -99.37 75.55 67.40
C CYS A 493 -99.73 76.56 68.51
N SER A 494 -98.97 77.65 68.64
CA SER A 494 -99.04 78.61 69.75
C SER A 494 -100.26 79.55 69.72
N ALA A 495 -101.48 79.02 69.91
CA ALA A 495 -102.71 79.83 69.84
C ALA A 495 -103.91 79.39 70.72
N VAL A 496 -103.72 78.94 71.98
CA VAL A 496 -104.76 79.03 73.03
C VAL A 496 -104.12 79.36 74.39
N THR A 497 -104.70 80.31 75.13
CA THR A 497 -104.21 80.74 76.47
C THR A 497 -105.29 80.64 77.55
N THR A 498 -105.14 79.69 78.49
CA THR A 498 -105.71 79.78 79.86
C THR A 498 -104.91 78.87 80.81
N PRO A 499 -104.37 79.36 81.94
CA PRO A 499 -103.72 78.55 82.97
C PRO A 499 -104.71 78.12 84.09
N VAL A 500 -104.34 77.09 84.87
CA VAL A 500 -104.45 76.98 86.36
C VAL A 500 -104.16 75.54 86.82
N ASP A 501 -103.05 75.38 87.56
CA ASP A 501 -102.70 74.49 88.69
C ASP A 501 -103.19 73.01 88.88
N PRO A 502 -102.49 72.22 89.75
CA PRO A 502 -102.54 70.75 89.78
C PRO A 502 -103.26 70.20 91.05
N PRO A 503 -103.30 68.86 91.34
CA PRO A 503 -102.15 68.18 91.99
C PRO A 503 -102.00 66.64 91.76
N SER A 504 -100.96 66.07 92.38
CA SER A 504 -100.84 64.71 92.96
C SER A 504 -100.78 63.42 92.11
N THR A 505 -99.69 62.68 92.37
CA THR A 505 -99.41 61.23 92.27
C THR A 505 -100.55 60.29 92.72
N PRO A 506 -100.67 59.04 92.19
CA PRO A 506 -99.85 57.93 92.70
C PRO A 506 -99.40 56.81 91.71
N VAL A 507 -98.23 56.23 92.03
CA VAL A 507 -97.84 54.78 92.08
C VAL A 507 -98.64 53.73 91.29
N VAL A 508 -97.96 52.82 90.55
CA VAL A 508 -98.05 51.33 90.63
C VAL A 508 -97.17 50.57 89.59
N THR A 509 -96.28 49.72 90.11
CA THR A 509 -95.56 48.51 89.59
C THR A 509 -95.31 48.21 88.09
N ASP A 510 -94.01 48.00 87.73
CA ASP A 510 -93.35 46.69 87.43
C ASP A 510 -93.88 45.77 86.28
N PRO A 511 -93.16 44.70 85.85
CA PRO A 511 -91.79 44.51 85.30
C PRO A 511 -91.87 44.00 83.81
N PRO A 512 -90.90 43.29 83.17
CA PRO A 512 -89.51 42.96 83.53
C PRO A 512 -88.43 43.32 82.47
N ALA A 513 -87.16 43.20 82.86
CA ALA A 513 -86.00 43.39 81.99
C ALA A 513 -85.25 42.08 81.69
N THR A 514 -84.82 41.92 80.43
CA THR A 514 -83.80 40.94 80.00
C THR A 514 -82.38 41.46 80.27
N PRO A 515 -81.41 40.56 80.49
CA PRO A 515 -80.03 40.88 80.12
C PRO A 515 -79.19 39.73 79.51
N VAL A 516 -78.31 40.12 78.57
CA VAL A 516 -76.93 39.63 78.35
C VAL A 516 -76.69 38.21 77.75
N VAL A 517 -76.34 38.22 76.46
CA VAL A 517 -75.14 37.64 75.78
C VAL A 517 -74.33 36.53 76.48
N THR A 518 -74.15 35.39 75.78
CA THR A 518 -72.88 34.61 75.70
C THR A 518 -72.82 33.75 74.43
N ASP A 519 -71.71 33.82 73.69
CA ASP A 519 -71.15 32.72 72.86
C ASP A 519 -70.48 31.68 73.81
N PRO A 520 -70.27 30.38 73.47
CA PRO A 520 -69.14 29.99 72.61
C PRO A 520 -69.36 28.60 71.86
N PRO A 521 -68.37 27.68 71.60
CA PRO A 521 -68.17 27.15 70.24
C PRO A 521 -68.24 25.61 70.10
N ALA A 522 -67.91 25.07 68.92
CA ALA A 522 -67.79 23.62 68.66
C ALA A 522 -66.49 23.24 67.91
N LYS A 523 -65.99 22.01 68.14
CA LYS A 523 -64.69 21.48 67.68
C LYS A 523 -64.79 19.97 67.32
N PRO A 524 -64.14 19.48 66.24
CA PRO A 524 -64.15 18.05 65.86
C PRO A 524 -63.07 17.17 66.57
N VAL A 525 -63.31 15.83 66.54
CA VAL A 525 -62.55 14.65 67.05
C VAL A 525 -63.12 13.42 66.27
N SER A 526 -62.49 12.26 65.99
CA SER A 526 -61.21 11.56 66.29
C SER A 526 -60.41 11.25 64.98
N ASP A 527 -59.39 10.38 64.79
CA ASP A 527 -58.83 9.14 65.41
C ASP A 527 -59.74 7.87 65.34
N PRO A 528 -59.26 6.61 65.47
CA PRO A 528 -57.89 6.03 65.43
C PRO A 528 -57.66 5.12 64.17
N ALA A 529 -56.53 4.47 63.81
CA ALA A 529 -55.42 3.75 64.51
C ALA A 529 -55.81 2.32 65.03
N PRO A 530 -54.91 1.35 65.42
CA PRO A 530 -53.42 1.26 65.32
C PRO A 530 -52.82 -0.15 64.86
N PRO A 531 -51.97 -0.95 65.59
CA PRO A 531 -50.48 -1.04 65.43
C PRO A 531 -49.76 -2.47 65.36
N VAL A 532 -48.40 -2.47 65.38
CA VAL A 532 -47.41 -3.40 66.06
C VAL A 532 -46.28 -4.10 65.23
N LEU A 533 -45.09 -4.20 65.88
CA LEU A 533 -43.72 -4.74 65.57
C LEU A 533 -43.61 -6.30 65.75
N PRO A 534 -42.44 -7.06 65.80
CA PRO A 534 -41.01 -6.67 66.05
C PRO A 534 -39.77 -7.50 65.50
N LYS A 535 -38.59 -6.87 65.54
CA LYS A 535 -37.23 -7.31 66.04
C LYS A 535 -36.44 -8.57 65.52
N ALA A 536 -35.35 -8.26 64.77
CA ALA A 536 -33.92 -8.70 64.83
C ALA A 536 -33.41 -10.18 64.71
N ALA A 537 -32.28 -10.37 63.99
CA ALA A 537 -31.32 -11.49 64.11
C ALA A 537 -29.91 -11.20 63.46
N THR A 538 -28.88 -11.97 63.86
CA THR A 538 -27.49 -12.11 63.33
C THR A 538 -27.04 -13.57 63.59
N PRO A 539 -26.08 -14.27 62.90
CA PRO A 539 -24.69 -13.84 62.61
C PRO A 539 -24.00 -14.51 61.36
N VAL A 540 -22.64 -14.56 61.33
CA VAL A 540 -21.71 -15.63 60.83
C VAL A 540 -20.44 -15.07 60.10
N LEU A 541 -19.30 -15.75 60.27
CA LEU A 541 -17.97 -15.46 59.69
C LEU A 541 -17.33 -16.77 59.15
N PRO A 542 -16.45 -16.75 58.13
CA PRO A 542 -15.02 -17.06 58.34
C PRO A 542 -14.04 -16.27 57.40
N LYS A 543 -12.92 -15.73 57.91
CA LYS A 543 -11.52 -16.27 57.87
C LYS A 543 -10.90 -16.37 56.44
N ALA A 544 -9.82 -15.69 55.98
CA ALA A 544 -8.67 -14.91 56.51
C ALA A 544 -7.27 -15.58 56.37
N ALA A 545 -6.43 -15.06 55.45
CA ALA A 545 -4.94 -15.11 55.34
C ALA A 545 -4.53 -14.20 54.15
N ALA A 546 -3.59 -13.23 54.21
CA ALA A 546 -2.14 -13.27 54.51
C ALA A 546 -1.33 -14.01 53.41
N VAL A 547 -0.68 -13.37 52.42
CA VAL A 547 0.50 -12.44 52.43
C VAL A 547 1.84 -13.14 52.70
N VAL A 548 2.81 -13.03 51.75
CA VAL A 548 4.29 -12.87 51.95
C VAL A 548 5.02 -12.81 50.59
N VAL A 549 6.21 -12.18 50.55
CA VAL A 549 7.13 -12.01 49.39
C VAL A 549 8.54 -12.52 49.76
N PRO A 550 9.31 -13.10 48.82
CA PRO A 550 10.77 -12.89 48.80
C PRO A 550 11.37 -12.67 47.39
N GLN A 551 12.71 -12.65 47.28
CA GLN A 551 13.50 -12.03 46.19
C GLN A 551 14.34 -13.04 45.36
N ALA A 552 15.32 -12.53 44.57
CA ALA A 552 16.25 -13.26 43.69
C ALA A 552 17.36 -14.04 44.46
N VAL A 553 18.48 -14.60 43.91
CA VAL A 553 19.51 -14.07 42.98
C VAL A 553 20.39 -15.21 42.38
N SER A 554 21.06 -14.98 41.23
CA SER A 554 22.40 -15.54 40.82
C SER A 554 22.49 -17.02 40.31
N VAL A 555 23.49 -17.48 39.51
CA VAL A 555 24.77 -16.93 38.97
C VAL A 555 25.02 -17.33 37.47
N LEU A 556 25.87 -16.54 36.80
CA LEU A 556 26.70 -16.69 35.55
C LEU A 556 27.49 -18.04 35.37
N PRO A 557 28.18 -18.36 34.21
CA PRO A 557 29.01 -17.43 33.40
C PRO A 557 29.22 -17.58 31.86
N GLN A 558 29.56 -16.42 31.27
CA GLN A 558 30.58 -16.11 30.23
C GLN A 558 30.77 -16.95 28.95
N SER A 559 30.71 -16.25 27.82
CA SER A 559 31.81 -16.21 26.83
C SER A 559 31.81 -14.82 26.15
N ALA A 560 32.95 -14.37 25.61
CA ALA A 560 33.10 -13.03 25.03
C ALA A 560 34.09 -12.99 23.87
N ALA A 561 33.79 -12.19 22.84
CA ALA A 561 34.71 -11.82 21.78
C ALA A 561 34.37 -10.41 21.24
N GLN A 562 35.35 -9.50 21.27
CA GLN A 562 35.32 -8.25 20.51
C GLN A 562 36.16 -8.42 19.23
N PRO A 563 35.90 -7.63 18.18
CA PRO A 563 36.95 -7.07 17.35
C PRO A 563 37.33 -5.66 17.85
N THR A 564 38.63 -5.38 17.90
CA THR A 564 39.17 -4.06 18.27
C THR A 564 39.02 -3.04 17.15
N ALA A 565 38.82 -1.77 17.51
CA ALA A 565 39.00 -0.67 16.58
C ALA A 565 40.50 -0.47 16.28
N LEU A 566 40.83 -0.24 15.02
CA LEU A 566 42.18 0.15 14.57
C LEU A 566 42.05 1.47 13.84
N ALA A 567 42.69 2.51 14.38
CA ALA A 567 42.70 3.85 13.79
C ALA A 567 44.14 4.23 13.41
N SER A 568 44.36 4.60 12.15
CA SER A 568 45.54 5.36 11.75
C SER A 568 45.25 6.23 10.52
N THR A 569 45.89 7.41 10.51
CA THR A 569 46.32 8.15 9.29
C THR A 569 45.30 8.31 8.15
N GLY A 570 44.65 9.47 8.10
CA GLY A 570 44.05 9.98 6.85
C GLY A 570 45.09 10.58 5.90
N TYR A 571 44.66 10.91 4.69
CA TYR A 571 45.42 11.72 3.73
C TYR A 571 44.46 12.54 2.86
N ASP A 572 44.84 13.76 2.47
CA ASP A 572 43.95 14.73 1.81
C ASP A 572 43.74 14.45 0.30
N PRO A 573 42.58 14.86 -0.28
CA PRO A 573 42.26 14.63 -1.68
C PRO A 573 42.72 15.78 -2.59
N ALA A 574 43.84 15.58 -3.30
CA ALA A 574 44.16 16.40 -4.47
C ALA A 574 45.03 15.65 -5.49
N TRP A 575 44.57 15.61 -6.74
CA TRP A 575 45.28 16.16 -7.92
C TRP A 575 44.44 15.91 -9.18
N SER A 576 44.30 16.94 -10.03
CA SER A 576 43.58 16.87 -11.30
C SER A 576 44.59 16.87 -12.45
N VAL A 577 44.52 15.90 -13.35
CA VAL A 577 45.14 16.00 -14.68
C VAL A 577 44.15 15.52 -15.73
N SER A 578 43.98 16.33 -16.78
CA SER A 578 43.02 16.10 -17.86
C SER A 578 43.51 15.05 -18.86
N LEU A 579 42.57 14.35 -19.51
CA LEU A 579 42.78 13.88 -20.88
C LEU A 579 41.51 14.05 -21.72
N ALA A 580 41.37 15.21 -22.36
CA ALA A 580 40.35 15.45 -23.36
C ALA A 580 40.92 15.12 -24.74
N ILE A 581 40.41 14.06 -25.38
CA ILE A 581 40.77 13.71 -26.76
C ILE A 581 39.73 14.31 -27.71
N MET A 582 40.16 15.26 -28.54
CA MET A 582 39.38 15.66 -29.71
C MET A 582 39.26 14.49 -30.69
N PHE A 583 38.05 14.27 -31.21
CA PHE A 583 37.91 13.83 -32.59
C PHE A 583 37.04 14.81 -33.36
N LEU A 584 37.68 15.50 -34.30
CA LEU A 584 37.08 16.51 -35.17
C LEU A 584 36.94 15.87 -36.55
N VAL A 585 35.71 15.54 -36.95
CA VAL A 585 35.41 15.04 -38.31
C VAL A 585 34.47 16.03 -38.98
N VAL A 586 34.89 16.51 -40.14
CA VAL A 586 34.17 17.51 -40.95
C VAL A 586 32.97 16.86 -41.64
N GLY A 587 31.83 17.56 -41.65
CA GLY A 587 30.58 17.04 -42.20
C GLY A 587 30.39 17.27 -43.70
N ALA A 588 29.63 16.35 -44.30
CA ALA A 588 28.82 16.57 -45.49
C ALA A 588 27.50 15.78 -45.29
N GLY A 589 26.35 16.19 -45.82
CA GLY A 589 26.08 17.35 -46.66
C GLY A 589 24.83 17.12 -47.51
N ALA A 590 23.65 17.04 -46.88
CA ALA A 590 22.39 16.73 -47.56
C ALA A 590 21.23 17.60 -47.04
N VAL A 591 20.94 18.69 -47.76
CA VAL A 591 19.73 19.51 -47.52
C VAL A 591 18.63 19.06 -48.47
N TRP A 592 17.50 18.60 -47.93
CA TRP A 592 16.23 18.60 -48.68
C TRP A 592 15.04 19.00 -47.80
N ARG A 593 13.91 19.33 -48.43
CA ARG A 593 12.92 20.26 -47.87
C ARG A 593 11.54 19.66 -47.60
N SER A 594 11.06 19.91 -46.37
CA SER A 594 9.75 20.52 -46.05
C SER A 594 8.43 19.71 -46.06
N ARG A 595 7.59 20.03 -45.05
CA ARG A 595 6.11 19.85 -44.96
C ARG A 595 5.63 18.38 -44.79
N ARG A 596 4.56 18.08 -44.03
CA ARG A 596 3.65 18.85 -43.13
C ARG A 596 2.98 17.85 -42.15
N PRO A 597 2.44 18.26 -40.99
CA PRO A 597 1.70 17.36 -40.09
C PRO A 597 0.19 17.32 -40.39
N ALA A 598 -0.37 16.10 -40.36
CA ALA A 598 -1.76 15.71 -40.15
C ALA A 598 -1.78 14.17 -39.93
N GLY A 599 -2.73 13.54 -39.24
CA GLY A 599 -3.91 14.11 -38.60
C GLY A 599 -5.15 13.22 -38.74
N GLN A 600 -5.05 11.97 -38.29
CA GLN A 600 -6.16 11.04 -38.01
C GLN A 600 -5.70 10.02 -36.95
#